data_AF-A0A5C3QBJ9-F1
#
_entry.id   AF-A0A5C3QBJ9-F1
#
_cell.length_a   1.000
_cell.length_b   1.000
_cell.length_c   1.000
_cell.angle_alpha   90.00
_cell.angle_beta   90.00
_cell.angle_gamma   90.00
#
_symmetry.space_group_name_H-M   'P 1'
#
loop_
_entity.id
_entity.type
_entity.pdbx_description
1 polymer ?
#
loop_
_entity_poly.entity_id
_entity_poly.type
_entity_poly.pdbx_seq_one_letter_code
_entity_poly.pdbx_strand_id
1 'polypeptide(L)'
;MYINFSILFHFFPNQAVLLDRMPPQIGHFISSNVYDNKLSSNPKHPILNTTLACQFIDTKGGETKDGTSFKGYTISFLALQDAAMLLATHLEARNLSYRIITGYDAQRSALEAAMKQNPNVNWKDKCFNVDSFQGNEDDYIIISLVRTWKPGFLQDLRRTNVMLSRCKRGMIILGNRTFLEGKGKDCLVGKLAQHMMDQVGEAAWLDRKELDKDTFEFHRHVDTLPPSPESADSPNTT
;
A
#
# COMPACT_ATOMS: atom_id res chain seq x y z
N MET A 1 -8.36 -21.98 12.72
CA MET A 1 -7.08 -22.70 12.56
C MET A 1 -6.01 -21.85 13.23
N TYR A 2 -5.63 -22.18 14.45
CA TYR A 2 -4.63 -21.42 15.21
C TYR A 2 -3.26 -21.66 14.58
N ILE A 3 -2.66 -20.62 13.99
CA ILE A 3 -1.26 -20.69 13.54
C ILE A 3 -0.41 -20.69 14.82
N ASN A 4 0.37 -21.75 15.02
CA ASN A 4 1.21 -21.92 16.20
C ASN A 4 2.33 -20.87 16.17
N PHE A 5 2.27 -19.90 17.10
CA PHE A 5 3.09 -18.68 17.10
C PHE A 5 4.59 -18.93 17.23
N SER A 6 5.02 -20.05 17.83
CA SER A 6 6.44 -20.42 17.89
C SER A 6 7.06 -20.63 16.50
N ILE A 7 6.25 -20.98 15.49
CA ILE A 7 6.72 -21.18 14.12
C ILE A 7 6.92 -19.82 13.43
N LEU A 8 6.10 -18.81 13.71
CA LEU A 8 6.20 -17.49 13.05
C LEU A 8 7.44 -16.70 13.51
N PHE A 9 7.81 -16.85 14.79
CA PHE A 9 9.03 -16.23 15.34
C PHE A 9 10.32 -16.92 14.84
N HIS A 10 10.28 -18.24 14.63
CA HIS A 10 11.45 -19.02 14.21
C HIS A 10 11.88 -18.74 12.76
N PHE A 11 10.96 -18.28 11.89
CA PHE A 11 11.27 -17.98 10.49
C PHE A 11 11.72 -16.53 10.22
N PHE A 12 11.64 -15.62 11.20
CA PHE A 12 11.91 -14.18 10.98
C PHE A 12 12.62 -13.53 12.18
N PRO A 13 13.92 -13.77 12.40
CA PRO A 13 14.66 -13.34 13.59
C PRO A 13 14.85 -11.80 13.74
N ASN A 14 14.48 -10.99 12.74
CA ASN A 14 14.71 -9.53 12.73
C ASN A 14 13.43 -8.67 12.80
N GLN A 15 12.34 -9.17 13.40
CA GLN A 15 11.04 -8.47 13.41
C GLN A 15 11.02 -7.17 14.23
N ALA A 16 11.76 -7.09 15.34
CA ALA A 16 11.92 -5.84 16.09
C ALA A 16 12.60 -4.74 15.26
N VAL A 17 13.52 -5.13 14.37
CA VAL A 17 14.25 -4.22 13.48
C VAL A 17 13.33 -3.65 12.39
N LEU A 18 12.36 -4.42 11.91
CA LEU A 18 11.40 -3.95 10.90
C LEU A 18 10.47 -2.85 11.43
N LEU A 19 10.03 -2.94 12.69
CA LEU A 19 9.21 -1.89 13.31
C LEU A 19 9.99 -0.65 13.72
N ASP A 20 11.30 -0.79 13.96
CA ASP A 20 12.13 0.36 14.26
C ASP A 20 12.23 1.32 13.07
N ARG A 21 12.14 0.76 11.86
CA ARG A 21 12.29 1.46 10.58
C ARG A 21 10.98 1.75 9.87
N MET A 22 9.86 1.15 10.28
CA MET A 22 8.55 1.32 9.65
C MET A 22 7.80 2.51 10.26
N PRO A 23 7.09 3.32 9.44
CA PRO A 23 6.23 4.38 9.96
C PRO A 23 5.25 3.86 11.02
N PRO A 24 5.11 4.54 12.18
CA PRO A 24 4.27 4.05 13.27
C PRO A 24 2.83 3.80 12.85
N GLN A 25 2.23 4.61 11.96
CA GLN A 25 0.89 4.38 11.41
C GLN A 25 0.71 2.94 10.85
N ILE A 26 1.70 2.46 10.10
CA ILE A 26 1.66 1.11 9.50
C ILE A 26 2.10 0.06 10.53
N GLY A 27 3.10 0.38 11.35
CA GLY A 27 3.62 -0.52 12.38
C GLY A 27 2.56 -0.93 13.41
N HIS A 28 1.76 0.02 13.91
CA HIS A 28 0.66 -0.25 14.83
C HIS A 28 -0.41 -1.15 14.19
N PHE A 29 -0.77 -0.89 12.93
CA PHE A 29 -1.72 -1.72 12.19
C PHE A 29 -1.23 -3.17 12.03
N ILE A 30 0.03 -3.35 11.62
CA ILE A 30 0.61 -4.68 11.43
C ILE A 30 0.74 -5.41 12.77
N SER A 31 1.18 -4.73 13.83
CA SER A 31 1.27 -5.28 15.17
C SER A 31 -0.07 -5.83 15.67
N SER A 32 -1.15 -5.05 15.50
CA SER A 32 -2.49 -5.43 15.96
C SER A 32 -3.12 -6.55 15.13
N ASN A 33 -2.95 -6.54 13.80
CA ASN A 33 -3.63 -7.48 12.90
C ASN A 33 -2.87 -8.79 12.65
N VAL A 34 -1.56 -8.82 12.90
CA VAL A 34 -0.70 -9.98 12.57
C VAL A 34 0.00 -10.56 13.80
N TYR A 35 0.25 -9.75 14.84
CA TYR A 35 1.14 -10.12 15.94
C TYR A 35 0.53 -9.90 17.33
N ASP A 36 -0.79 -9.81 17.46
CA ASP A 36 -1.52 -9.64 18.73
C ASP A 36 -1.00 -8.48 19.61
N ASN A 37 -0.61 -7.36 19.00
CA ASN A 37 -0.03 -6.19 19.68
C ASN A 37 1.31 -6.45 20.41
N LYS A 38 2.00 -7.56 20.10
CA LYS A 38 3.29 -7.92 20.74
C LYS A 38 4.48 -7.12 20.22
N LEU A 39 4.23 -6.23 19.26
CA LEU A 39 5.24 -5.47 18.54
C LEU A 39 5.05 -3.97 18.79
N SER A 40 6.15 -3.25 19.07
CA SER A 40 6.14 -1.81 19.37
C SER A 40 6.86 -1.02 18.28
N SER A 41 6.26 0.10 17.86
CA SER A 41 6.86 1.02 16.88
C SER A 41 7.91 1.93 17.52
N ASN A 42 8.86 2.43 16.72
CA ASN A 42 9.85 3.42 17.17
C ASN A 42 9.18 4.78 17.45
N PRO A 43 9.21 5.28 18.69
CA PRO A 43 8.63 6.57 19.04
C PRO A 43 9.39 7.77 18.45
N LYS A 44 10.63 7.55 17.99
CA LYS A 44 11.51 8.57 17.37
C LYS A 44 11.56 8.46 15.84
N HIS A 45 10.63 7.71 15.25
CA HIS A 45 10.57 7.56 13.81
C HIS A 45 10.38 8.93 13.12
N PRO A 46 11.09 9.23 12.00
CA PRO A 46 11.03 10.55 11.36
C PRO A 46 9.66 10.87 10.75
N ILE A 47 8.90 9.85 10.36
CA ILE A 47 7.50 10.01 9.94
C ILE A 47 6.62 9.88 11.18
N LEU A 48 5.94 10.98 11.52
CA LEU A 48 5.07 11.11 12.68
C LEU A 48 3.64 10.65 12.35
N ASN A 49 2.82 10.42 13.38
CA ASN A 49 1.40 10.05 13.22
C ASN A 49 0.55 11.16 12.57
N THR A 50 1.03 12.41 12.58
CA THR A 50 0.42 13.55 11.87
C THR A 50 0.73 13.55 10.37
N THR A 51 1.54 12.61 9.89
CA THR A 51 1.87 12.45 8.47
C THR A 51 1.32 11.13 7.95
N LEU A 52 0.52 11.19 6.88
CA LEU A 52 0.05 10.00 6.19
C LEU A 52 1.23 9.25 5.58
N ALA A 53 1.50 8.07 6.13
CA ALA A 53 2.52 7.15 5.66
C ALA A 53 1.95 6.13 4.67
N CYS A 54 0.65 5.86 4.71
CA CYS A 54 -0.02 4.96 3.76
C CYS A 54 -1.20 5.65 3.08
N GLN A 55 -1.34 5.48 1.78
CA GLN A 55 -2.50 5.98 1.01
C GLN A 55 -2.88 4.99 -0.08
N PHE A 56 -4.14 5.06 -0.52
CA PHE A 56 -4.66 4.21 -1.60
C PHE A 56 -4.97 5.05 -2.83
N ILE A 57 -4.86 4.45 -4.01
CA ILE A 57 -5.33 5.04 -5.27
C ILE A 57 -6.31 4.06 -5.88
N ASP A 58 -7.55 4.53 -6.06
CA ASP A 58 -8.58 3.76 -6.75
C ASP A 58 -8.31 3.78 -8.25
N THR A 59 -7.75 2.69 -8.75
CA THR A 59 -7.62 2.47 -10.19
C THR A 59 -8.88 1.78 -10.66
N LYS A 60 -9.92 2.56 -10.94
CA LYS A 60 -11.15 2.08 -11.59
C LYS A 60 -10.82 1.51 -12.95
N GLY A 61 -10.51 0.22 -13.02
CA GLY A 61 -10.62 -0.50 -14.27
C GLY A 61 -12.10 -0.60 -14.61
N GLY A 62 -12.48 -0.17 -15.81
CA GLY A 62 -13.89 -0.06 -16.21
C GLY A 62 -14.71 -1.28 -15.76
N GLU A 63 -15.70 -1.04 -14.91
CA GLU A 63 -16.67 -2.06 -14.52
C GLU A 63 -17.56 -2.35 -15.72
N THR A 64 -17.27 -3.41 -16.46
CA THR A 64 -18.31 -4.05 -17.24
C THR A 64 -19.22 -4.78 -16.25
N LYS A 65 -20.55 -4.62 -16.40
CA LYS A 65 -21.58 -5.29 -15.58
C LYS A 65 -21.35 -6.80 -15.44
N ASP A 66 -20.61 -7.42 -16.36
CA ASP A 66 -20.09 -8.78 -16.27
C ASP A 66 -18.68 -8.79 -15.67
N GLY A 67 -18.57 -8.71 -14.33
CA GLY A 67 -17.33 -8.64 -13.53
C GLY A 67 -16.31 -9.79 -13.68
N THR A 68 -16.32 -10.49 -14.81
CA THR A 68 -15.42 -11.57 -15.24
C THR A 68 -14.86 -11.38 -16.65
N SER A 69 -15.14 -10.25 -17.33
CA SER A 69 -14.64 -10.02 -18.69
C SER A 69 -13.14 -9.76 -18.71
N PHE A 70 -12.42 -10.42 -19.63
CA PHE A 70 -11.01 -10.16 -19.96
C PHE A 70 -10.72 -8.66 -20.17
N LYS A 71 -11.69 -7.91 -20.71
CA LYS A 71 -11.57 -6.46 -20.94
C LYS A 71 -11.41 -5.66 -19.64
N GLY A 72 -12.17 -5.97 -18.59
CA GLY A 72 -12.08 -5.27 -17.31
C GLY A 72 -10.74 -5.51 -16.60
N TYR A 73 -10.21 -6.73 -16.72
CA TYR A 73 -8.87 -7.06 -16.24
C TYR A 73 -7.80 -6.25 -16.97
N THR A 74 -7.85 -6.19 -18.30
CA THR A 74 -6.87 -5.43 -19.11
C THR A 74 -6.89 -3.94 -18.79
N ILE A 75 -8.07 -3.32 -18.63
CA ILE A 75 -8.16 -1.89 -18.27
C ILE A 75 -7.56 -1.64 -16.88
N SER A 76 -7.87 -2.51 -15.91
CA SER A 76 -7.30 -2.40 -14.56
C SER A 76 -5.78 -2.54 -14.59
N PHE A 77 -5.27 -3.50 -15.37
CA PHE A 77 -3.86 -3.79 -15.53
C PHE A 77 -3.09 -2.58 -16.06
N LEU A 78 -3.60 -1.94 -17.12
CA LEU A 78 -3.01 -0.72 -17.70
C LEU A 78 -3.11 0.48 -16.75
N ALA A 79 -4.28 0.72 -16.14
CA ALA A 79 -4.47 1.84 -15.21
C ALA A 79 -3.51 1.75 -13.99
N LEU A 80 -3.27 0.55 -13.50
CA LEU A 80 -2.28 0.28 -12.45
C LEU A 80 -0.85 0.58 -12.91
N GLN A 81 -0.51 0.25 -14.15
CA GLN A 81 0.81 0.58 -14.71
C GLN A 81 0.98 2.08 -14.84
N ASP A 82 -0.02 2.77 -15.40
CA ASP A 82 0.03 4.21 -15.57
C ASP A 82 0.16 4.94 -14.22
N ALA A 83 -0.48 4.42 -13.16
CA ALA A 83 -0.41 5.02 -11.82
C ALA A 83 0.97 4.81 -11.19
N ALA A 84 1.47 3.59 -11.29
CA ALA A 84 2.80 3.23 -10.80
C ALA A 84 3.90 4.03 -11.52
N MET A 85 3.80 4.21 -12.83
CA MET A 85 4.75 4.97 -13.64
C MET A 85 4.74 6.47 -13.32
N LEU A 86 3.56 7.04 -13.08
CA LEU A 86 3.44 8.45 -12.69
C LEU A 86 4.03 8.70 -11.30
N LEU A 87 3.73 7.83 -10.34
CA LEU A 87 4.35 7.87 -9.01
C LEU A 87 5.87 7.71 -9.06
N ALA A 88 6.37 6.76 -9.86
CA ALA A 88 7.80 6.57 -10.07
C ALA A 88 8.45 7.84 -10.63
N THR A 89 7.83 8.49 -11.62
CA THR A 89 8.32 9.75 -12.19
C THR A 89 8.38 10.86 -11.14
N HIS A 90 7.36 10.99 -10.29
CA HIS A 90 7.36 11.98 -9.20
C HIS A 90 8.46 11.74 -8.16
N LEU A 91 8.74 10.47 -7.84
CA LEU A 91 9.79 10.07 -6.90
C LEU A 91 11.19 10.30 -7.49
N GLU A 92 11.40 9.95 -8.76
CA GLU A 92 12.66 10.18 -9.48
C GLU A 92 12.96 11.69 -9.62
N ALA A 93 11.96 12.50 -9.97
CA ALA A 93 12.11 13.96 -10.06
C ALA A 93 12.54 14.61 -8.74
N ARG A 94 12.25 13.96 -7.60
CA ARG A 94 12.61 14.40 -6.25
C ARG A 94 13.82 13.63 -5.67
N ASN A 95 14.45 12.76 -6.46
CA ASN A 95 15.55 11.89 -6.05
C ASN A 95 15.24 11.08 -4.77
N LEU A 96 14.02 10.56 -4.68
CA LEU A 96 13.56 9.75 -3.56
C LEU A 96 13.70 8.26 -3.87
N SER A 97 14.25 7.48 -2.94
CA SER A 97 14.45 6.04 -3.12
C SER A 97 13.12 5.28 -3.03
N TYR A 98 12.90 4.35 -3.96
CA TYR A 98 11.63 3.62 -4.02
C TYR A 98 11.73 2.26 -4.71
N ARG A 99 10.74 1.40 -4.41
CA ARG A 99 10.48 0.14 -5.12
C ARG A 99 9.00 -0.02 -5.45
N ILE A 100 8.73 -0.78 -6.50
CA ILE A 100 7.39 -1.21 -6.88
C ILE A 100 7.27 -2.71 -6.63
N ILE A 101 6.24 -3.10 -5.88
CA ILE A 101 5.94 -4.49 -5.55
C ILE A 101 4.60 -4.87 -6.17
N THR A 102 4.51 -6.06 -6.77
CA THR A 102 3.25 -6.61 -7.25
C THR A 102 3.14 -8.11 -6.99
N GLY A 103 1.92 -8.62 -6.83
CA GLY A 103 1.68 -10.06 -6.62
C GLY A 103 1.84 -10.92 -7.88
N TYR A 104 2.02 -10.31 -9.06
CA TYR A 104 1.98 -11.01 -10.36
C TYR A 104 3.17 -10.70 -11.24
N ASP A 105 3.87 -11.74 -11.69
CA ASP A 105 5.06 -11.57 -12.53
C ASP A 105 4.76 -10.93 -13.90
N ALA A 106 3.55 -11.16 -14.43
CA ALA A 106 3.08 -10.49 -15.64
C ALA A 106 3.00 -8.96 -15.45
N GLN A 107 2.50 -8.49 -14.30
CA GLN A 107 2.45 -7.06 -14.00
C GLN A 107 3.86 -6.51 -13.73
N ARG A 108 4.73 -7.27 -13.05
CA ARG A 108 6.13 -6.90 -12.83
C ARG A 108 6.85 -6.68 -14.16
N SER A 109 6.74 -7.66 -15.06
CA SER A 109 7.38 -7.63 -16.38
C SER A 109 6.88 -6.47 -17.23
N ALA A 110 5.57 -6.21 -17.21
CA ALA A 110 4.98 -5.09 -17.95
C ALA A 110 5.41 -3.73 -17.39
N LEU A 111 5.45 -3.57 -16.06
CA LEU A 111 5.98 -2.37 -15.40
C LEU A 111 7.45 -2.14 -15.75
N GLU A 112 8.29 -3.17 -15.67
CA GLU A 112 9.71 -3.07 -16.01
C GLU A 112 9.89 -2.68 -17.50
N ALA A 113 9.09 -3.23 -18.40
CA ALA A 113 9.09 -2.85 -19.80
C ALA A 113 8.67 -1.39 -20.00
N ALA A 114 7.61 -0.92 -19.32
CA ALA A 114 7.19 0.48 -19.37
C ALA A 114 8.26 1.43 -18.82
N MET A 115 8.95 1.06 -17.73
CA MET A 115 10.07 1.84 -17.17
C MET A 115 11.22 1.93 -18.16
N LYS A 116 11.58 0.84 -18.86
CA LYS A 116 12.66 0.87 -19.86
C LYS A 116 12.40 1.83 -21.01
N GLN A 117 11.13 2.12 -21.31
CA GLN A 117 10.74 3.05 -22.37
C GLN A 117 10.63 4.50 -21.89
N ASN A 118 10.67 4.74 -20.57
CA ASN A 118 10.58 6.09 -20.01
C ASN A 118 11.97 6.58 -19.56
N PRO A 119 12.55 7.59 -20.23
CA PRO A 119 13.89 8.09 -19.89
C PRO A 119 13.97 8.78 -18.52
N ASN A 120 12.83 9.18 -17.94
CA ASN A 120 12.77 9.88 -16.65
C ASN A 120 12.68 8.92 -15.46
N VAL A 121 12.68 7.61 -15.70
CA VAL A 121 12.52 6.60 -14.65
C VAL A 121 13.62 5.55 -14.77
N ASN A 122 14.34 5.30 -13.68
CA ASN A 122 15.26 4.17 -13.66
C ASN A 122 14.45 2.87 -13.61
N TRP A 123 14.80 1.89 -14.43
CA TRP A 123 14.13 0.57 -14.41
C TRP A 123 14.91 -0.46 -13.59
N LYS A 124 16.23 -0.28 -13.44
CA LYS A 124 17.10 -1.27 -12.80
C LYS A 124 16.78 -1.33 -11.33
N ASP A 125 16.56 -2.56 -10.86
CA ASP A 125 16.37 -2.80 -9.43
C ASP A 125 15.21 -1.97 -8.86
N LYS A 126 14.11 -1.79 -9.62
CA LYS A 126 12.93 -1.03 -9.17
C LYS A 126 11.66 -1.84 -9.00
N CYS A 127 11.42 -2.87 -9.82
CA CYS A 127 10.15 -3.61 -9.81
C CYS A 127 10.32 -5.09 -9.43
N PHE A 128 9.55 -5.54 -8.44
CA PHE A 128 9.66 -6.85 -7.84
C PHE A 128 8.31 -7.54 -7.73
N ASN A 129 8.33 -8.87 -7.72
CA ASN A 129 7.20 -9.63 -7.20
C ASN A 129 7.36 -9.79 -5.67
N VAL A 130 6.28 -10.11 -4.96
CA VAL A 130 6.30 -10.19 -3.49
C VAL A 130 7.35 -11.20 -2.98
N ASP A 131 7.51 -12.33 -3.66
CA ASP A 131 8.43 -13.39 -3.23
C ASP A 131 9.90 -12.95 -3.39
N SER A 132 10.25 -12.29 -4.50
CA SER A 132 11.61 -11.82 -4.75
C SER A 132 12.01 -10.60 -3.91
N PHE A 133 11.03 -9.94 -3.27
CA PHE A 133 11.28 -8.77 -2.43
C PHE A 133 11.48 -9.09 -0.94
N GLN A 134 11.44 -10.36 -0.54
CA GLN A 134 11.64 -10.76 0.85
C GLN A 134 13.02 -10.33 1.36
N GLY A 135 13.05 -9.64 2.51
CA GLY A 135 14.29 -9.17 3.14
C GLY A 135 14.79 -7.81 2.62
N ASN A 136 14.24 -7.32 1.51
CA ASN A 136 14.47 -5.97 1.03
C ASN A 136 13.51 -4.98 1.70
N GLU A 137 13.88 -3.71 1.68
CA GLU A 137 13.10 -2.56 2.15
C GLU A 137 13.55 -1.31 1.39
N ASP A 138 12.67 -0.32 1.28
CA ASP A 138 13.02 0.98 0.68
C ASP A 138 12.25 2.11 1.36
N ASP A 139 12.66 3.36 1.12
CA ASP A 139 12.02 4.53 1.71
C ASP A 139 10.56 4.62 1.27
N TYR A 140 10.31 4.54 -0.03
CA TYR A 140 8.97 4.56 -0.60
C TYR A 140 8.62 3.24 -1.29
N ILE A 141 7.43 2.73 -1.02
CA ILE A 141 6.93 1.49 -1.64
C ILE A 141 5.64 1.78 -2.40
N ILE A 142 5.62 1.40 -3.68
CA ILE A 142 4.41 1.41 -4.50
C ILE A 142 3.92 -0.04 -4.62
N ILE A 143 2.68 -0.32 -4.23
CA ILE A 143 2.10 -1.66 -4.33
C ILE A 143 1.07 -1.67 -5.46
N SER A 144 1.20 -2.60 -6.41
CA SER A 144 0.18 -2.86 -7.44
C SER A 144 -0.56 -4.16 -7.16
N LEU A 145 -1.84 -4.06 -6.76
CA LEU A 145 -2.62 -5.22 -6.33
C LEU A 145 -3.16 -6.07 -7.50
N VAL A 146 -3.39 -5.51 -8.69
CA VAL A 146 -3.92 -6.19 -9.91
C VAL A 146 -5.32 -6.81 -9.77
N ARG A 147 -5.83 -7.01 -8.56
CA ARG A 147 -7.08 -7.73 -8.29
C ARG A 147 -8.30 -6.83 -8.29
N THR A 148 -9.35 -7.35 -8.92
CA THR A 148 -10.66 -6.70 -9.03
C THR A 148 -11.83 -7.56 -8.53
N TRP A 149 -11.64 -8.87 -8.32
CA TRP A 149 -12.78 -9.78 -8.04
C TRP A 149 -12.53 -10.86 -7.01
N LYS A 150 -11.37 -11.53 -7.04
CA LYS A 150 -10.98 -12.55 -6.06
C LYS A 150 -9.72 -12.09 -5.31
N PRO A 151 -9.52 -12.45 -4.03
CA PRO A 151 -8.31 -12.06 -3.31
C PRO A 151 -7.04 -12.77 -3.75
N GLY A 152 -7.09 -14.07 -4.09
CA GLY A 152 -5.93 -14.90 -4.52
C GLY A 152 -4.65 -14.65 -3.69
N PHE A 153 -3.57 -14.06 -4.22
CA PHE A 153 -2.34 -13.87 -3.44
C PHE A 153 -2.55 -13.05 -2.15
N LEU A 154 -3.58 -12.19 -2.11
CA LEU A 154 -3.93 -11.40 -0.93
C LEU A 154 -4.44 -12.25 0.25
N GLN A 155 -4.80 -13.52 0.02
CA GLN A 155 -5.19 -14.45 1.09
C GLN A 155 -4.00 -14.98 1.87
N ASP A 156 -2.80 -14.91 1.30
CA ASP A 156 -1.59 -15.32 1.98
C ASP A 156 -1.15 -14.20 2.95
N LEU A 157 -1.43 -14.43 4.23
CA LEU A 157 -1.09 -13.50 5.30
C LEU A 157 0.42 -13.23 5.37
N ARG A 158 1.26 -14.21 5.06
CA ARG A 158 2.73 -14.04 5.11
C ARG A 158 3.18 -13.13 3.98
N ARG A 159 2.71 -13.37 2.76
CA ARG A 159 3.04 -12.54 1.58
C ARG A 159 2.53 -11.11 1.74
N THR A 160 1.31 -10.93 2.21
CA THR A 160 0.75 -9.59 2.42
C THR A 160 1.42 -8.85 3.58
N ASN A 161 1.72 -9.53 4.69
CA ASN A 161 2.51 -8.95 5.77
C ASN A 161 3.92 -8.55 5.30
N VAL A 162 4.59 -9.42 4.53
CA VAL A 162 5.87 -9.07 3.89
C VAL A 162 5.68 -7.81 3.07
N MET A 163 4.75 -7.76 2.13
CA MET A 163 4.53 -6.62 1.25
C MET A 163 4.25 -5.30 1.99
N LEU A 164 3.40 -5.32 3.03
CA LEU A 164 3.01 -4.13 3.79
C LEU A 164 4.07 -3.64 4.79
N SER A 165 5.09 -4.46 5.08
CA SER A 165 6.12 -4.16 6.08
C SER A 165 7.43 -3.62 5.50
N ARG A 166 7.44 -3.16 4.24
CA ARG A 166 8.70 -2.85 3.52
C ARG A 166 9.06 -1.38 3.40
N CYS A 167 8.13 -0.48 3.70
CA CYS A 167 8.40 0.94 3.57
C CYS A 167 9.05 1.50 4.84
N LYS A 168 10.06 2.34 4.66
CA LYS A 168 10.69 3.10 5.77
C LYS A 168 10.12 4.50 5.93
N ARG A 169 9.51 5.07 4.89
CA ARG A 169 8.92 6.40 4.92
C ARG A 169 7.45 6.38 4.52
N GLY A 170 7.13 5.82 3.37
CA GLY A 170 5.76 5.86 2.88
C GLY A 170 5.41 4.74 1.91
N MET A 171 4.12 4.49 1.78
CA MET A 171 3.54 3.48 0.91
C MET A 171 2.31 4.01 0.19
N ILE A 172 2.22 3.76 -1.11
CA ILE A 172 1.00 3.98 -1.88
C ILE A 172 0.53 2.66 -2.48
N ILE A 173 -0.72 2.31 -2.24
CA ILE A 173 -1.33 1.07 -2.69
C ILE A 173 -2.31 1.36 -3.83
N LEU A 174 -2.02 0.78 -4.99
CA LEU A 174 -2.81 0.89 -6.21
C LEU A 174 -3.74 -0.33 -6.29
N GLY A 175 -5.05 -0.08 -6.34
CA GLY A 175 -6.04 -1.16 -6.36
C GLY A 175 -7.44 -0.67 -6.69
N ASN A 176 -8.36 -1.62 -6.78
CA ASN A 176 -9.78 -1.32 -6.97
C ASN A 176 -10.46 -1.15 -5.61
N ARG A 177 -11.05 0.03 -5.37
CA ARG A 177 -11.70 0.37 -4.09
C ARG A 177 -12.89 -0.52 -3.79
N THR A 178 -13.80 -0.69 -4.75
CA THR A 178 -14.97 -1.59 -4.64
C THR A 178 -14.57 -3.01 -4.23
N PHE A 179 -13.46 -3.51 -4.77
CA PHE A 179 -12.94 -4.82 -4.42
C PHE A 179 -12.44 -4.86 -2.97
N LEU A 180 -11.65 -3.88 -2.53
CA LEU A 180 -11.10 -3.83 -1.17
C LEU A 180 -12.17 -3.61 -0.10
N GLU A 181 -13.23 -2.85 -0.40
CA GLU A 181 -14.38 -2.65 0.50
C GLU A 181 -15.37 -3.84 0.46
N GLY A 182 -15.40 -4.59 -0.64
CA GLY A 182 -16.26 -5.74 -0.85
C GLY A 182 -15.54 -7.07 -0.60
N LYS A 183 -15.18 -7.76 -1.68
CA LYS A 183 -14.69 -9.15 -1.66
C LYS A 183 -13.29 -9.31 -1.06
N GLY A 184 -12.53 -8.23 -0.98
CA GLY A 184 -11.18 -8.15 -0.43
C GLY A 184 -11.14 -7.66 1.01
N LYS A 185 -12.27 -7.26 1.61
CA LYS A 185 -12.28 -6.59 2.93
C LYS A 185 -11.60 -7.37 4.05
N ASP A 186 -11.73 -8.69 4.04
CA ASP A 186 -11.20 -9.55 5.10
C ASP A 186 -9.70 -9.86 4.94
N CYS A 187 -9.11 -9.53 3.79
CA CYS A 187 -7.66 -9.67 3.61
C CYS A 187 -6.91 -8.54 4.33
N LEU A 188 -5.62 -8.75 4.62
CA LEU A 188 -4.83 -7.77 5.39
C LEU A 188 -4.80 -6.38 4.74
N VAL A 189 -4.77 -6.31 3.41
CA VAL A 189 -4.80 -5.03 2.67
C VAL A 189 -6.18 -4.35 2.75
N GLY A 190 -7.27 -5.13 2.71
CA GLY A 190 -8.63 -4.61 2.89
C GLY A 190 -8.85 -4.05 4.29
N LYS A 191 -8.36 -4.76 5.31
CA LYS A 191 -8.34 -4.26 6.70
C LYS A 191 -7.51 -3.00 6.85
N LEU A 192 -6.37 -2.88 6.15
CA LEU A 192 -5.58 -1.66 6.15
C LEU A 192 -6.34 -0.51 5.50
N ALA A 193 -7.03 -0.76 4.38
CA ALA A 193 -7.85 0.26 3.72
C ALA A 193 -8.96 0.77 4.64
N GLN A 194 -9.67 -0.13 5.32
CA GLN A 194 -10.69 0.25 6.31
C GLN A 194 -10.05 1.03 7.48
N HIS A 195 -8.95 0.54 8.03
CA HIS A 195 -8.26 1.22 9.13
C HIS A 195 -7.85 2.65 8.76
N MET A 196 -7.36 2.87 7.53
CA MET A 196 -7.03 4.21 7.05
C MET A 196 -8.28 5.08 6.87
N MET A 197 -9.38 4.51 6.37
CA MET A 197 -10.67 5.20 6.27
C MET A 197 -11.21 5.63 7.64
N ASP A 198 -11.08 4.79 8.66
CA ASP A 198 -11.52 5.12 10.02
C ASP A 198 -10.70 6.30 10.58
N GLN A 199 -9.40 6.34 10.28
CA GLN A 199 -8.49 7.38 10.77
C GLN A 199 -8.66 8.73 10.05
N VAL A 200 -8.76 8.74 8.71
CA VAL A 200 -8.70 9.97 7.91
C VAL A 200 -9.82 10.13 6.87
N GLY A 201 -10.85 9.27 6.92
CA GLY A 201 -11.99 9.32 6.00
C GLY A 201 -11.58 9.16 4.54
N GLU A 202 -12.28 9.87 3.65
CA GLU A 202 -12.02 9.84 2.21
C GLU A 202 -10.59 10.22 1.82
N ALA A 203 -9.86 10.92 2.69
CA ALA A 203 -8.45 11.19 2.46
C ALA A 203 -7.57 9.92 2.50
N ALA A 204 -8.07 8.75 2.91
CA ALA A 204 -7.34 7.49 2.71
C ALA A 204 -7.17 7.13 1.22
N TRP A 205 -8.07 7.62 0.36
CA TRP A 205 -8.09 7.37 -1.08
C TRP A 205 -7.79 8.65 -1.87
N LEU A 206 -6.66 8.66 -2.56
CA LEU A 206 -6.27 9.71 -3.49
C LEU A 206 -7.03 9.53 -4.81
N ASP A 207 -7.59 10.63 -5.34
CA ASP A 207 -8.06 10.65 -6.72
C ASP A 207 -6.85 10.53 -7.66
N ARG A 208 -6.95 9.69 -8.69
CA ARG A 208 -5.92 9.59 -9.72
C ARG A 208 -5.55 10.96 -10.31
N LYS A 209 -6.52 11.87 -10.46
CA LYS A 209 -6.28 13.23 -10.97
C LYS A 209 -5.32 14.05 -10.11
N GLU A 210 -5.15 13.70 -8.84
CA GLU A 210 -4.17 14.36 -7.98
C GLU A 210 -2.73 13.98 -8.33
N LEU A 211 -2.52 12.79 -8.89
CA LEU A 211 -1.20 12.37 -9.38
C LEU A 211 -0.75 13.18 -10.60
N ASP A 212 -1.68 13.70 -11.40
CA ASP A 212 -1.36 14.45 -12.61
C ASP A 212 -0.88 15.88 -12.29
N LYS A 213 -0.94 16.31 -11.02
CA LYS A 213 -0.46 17.61 -10.58
C LYS A 213 1.05 17.55 -10.30
N ASP A 214 1.80 18.54 -10.81
CA ASP A 214 3.23 18.68 -10.50
C ASP A 214 3.49 18.86 -9.00
N THR A 215 2.50 19.39 -8.27
CA THR A 215 2.51 19.58 -6.82
C THR A 215 2.12 18.33 -6.03
N PHE A 216 2.05 17.14 -6.65
CA PHE A 216 1.76 15.91 -5.92
C PHE A 216 2.81 15.68 -4.83
N GLU A 217 2.35 15.50 -3.60
CA GLU A 217 3.18 15.14 -2.45
C GLU A 217 2.83 13.74 -1.97
N PHE A 218 3.85 12.92 -1.77
CA PHE A 218 3.68 11.55 -1.30
C PHE A 218 3.12 11.51 0.13
N HIS A 219 3.44 12.53 0.94
CA HIS A 219 2.98 12.68 2.30
C HIS A 219 1.95 13.81 2.37
N ARG A 220 0.82 13.55 3.02
CA ARG A 220 -0.13 14.59 3.43
C ARG A 220 -0.16 14.68 4.94
N HIS A 221 -0.38 15.87 5.47
CA HIS A 221 -0.49 16.10 6.91
C HIS A 221 -1.93 15.92 7.36
N VAL A 222 -2.15 15.08 8.37
CA VAL A 222 -3.49 14.76 8.91
C VAL A 222 -4.23 16.02 9.35
N ASP A 223 -3.51 16.97 9.95
CA ASP A 223 -4.09 18.25 10.43
C ASP A 223 -4.61 19.16 9.30
N THR A 224 -4.21 18.88 8.06
CA THR A 224 -4.67 19.62 6.86
C THR A 224 -5.87 18.97 6.18
N LEU A 225 -6.27 17.78 6.65
CA LEU A 225 -7.38 17.01 6.08
C LEU A 225 -8.69 17.39 6.78
N PRO A 226 -9.84 17.27 6.09
CA PRO A 226 -11.13 17.42 6.74
C PRO A 226 -11.26 16.43 7.91
N PRO A 227 -11.91 16.81 9.02
CA PRO A 227 -12.05 15.96 10.20
C PRO A 227 -12.72 14.64 9.83
N SER A 228 -12.22 13.54 10.41
CA SER A 228 -12.80 12.21 10.20
C SER A 228 -14.25 12.18 10.71
N PRO A 229 -15.13 11.36 10.11
CA PRO A 229 -16.54 11.26 10.55
C PRO A 229 -16.69 10.91 12.03
N GLU A 230 -15.75 10.14 12.61
CA GLU A 230 -15.77 9.75 14.03
C GLU A 230 -15.46 10.91 15.00
N SER A 231 -14.76 11.96 14.56
CA SER A 231 -14.44 13.11 15.42
C SER A 231 -15.61 14.08 15.62
N ALA A 232 -16.63 14.00 14.76
CA ALA A 232 -17.81 14.87 14.82
C ALA A 232 -18.85 14.44 15.89
N ASP A 233 -18.73 13.23 16.44
CA ASP A 233 -19.74 12.61 17.29
C ASP A 233 -19.28 12.40 18.75
N SER A 234 -18.30 13.16 19.22
CA SER A 234 -18.01 13.24 20.66
C SER A 234 -18.96 14.25 21.33
N PRO A 235 -19.97 13.82 22.10
CA PRO A 235 -20.76 14.76 22.88
C PRO A 235 -19.84 15.36 23.94
N ASN A 236 -19.65 16.69 23.86
CA ASN A 236 -19.08 17.51 24.94
C ASN A 236 -19.78 17.13 26.25
N THR A 237 -19.10 16.34 27.07
CA THR A 237 -19.54 16.05 28.43
C THR A 237 -19.22 17.29 29.23
N THR A 238 -20.28 18.06 29.54
CA THR A 238 -20.23 19.21 30.45
C THR A 238 -20.45 18.71 31.88
#